data_AF-A0A836MGJ8-F1
#
_entry.id   AF-A0A836MGJ8-F1
#
_cell.length_a   1.000
_cell.length_b   1.000
_cell.length_c   1.000
_cell.angle_alpha   90.00
_cell.angle_beta   90.00
_cell.angle_gamma   90.00
#
_symmetry.space_group_name_H-M   'P 1'
#
loop_
_entity.id
_entity.type
_entity.pdbx_description
1 polymer ?
#
loop_
_entity_poly.entity_id
_entity_poly.type
_entity_poly.pdbx_seq_one_letter_code
_entity_poly.pdbx_strand_id
1 'polypeptide(L)'
;MKVLNSFAAMIACSISFNICYAKENSEWNDYLQDSTQINSPIEYIDSYNKYTVVNPNLKIKLVDFGNINKTKKEIKYSLKKYGVQILNRKAVYNIFESKVPLKSDVDFTLLYNDKNIVAFRIRENSNIDYVKEPYKNFTANAYFYNLINNNFIEVPVLNSDSEDKSKSTDILQGDQLTYDSKKGQYIYLANIKSYKTGKTQSIKTIFNSNLKCISSTLGCETIGVLPATKAN
;
A
#
# COMPACT_ATOMS: atom_id res chain seq x y z
N MET A 1 38.83 46.83 -26.31
CA MET A 1 39.00 45.43 -26.71
C MET A 1 39.56 44.68 -25.51
N LYS A 2 38.81 43.67 -25.01
CA LYS A 2 39.14 42.65 -23.98
C LYS A 2 39.59 43.17 -22.59
N VAL A 3 38.79 43.14 -21.51
CA VAL A 3 38.14 42.03 -20.77
C VAL A 3 39.05 41.38 -19.71
N LEU A 4 38.50 41.30 -18.48
CA LEU A 4 38.80 40.43 -17.32
C LEU A 4 39.97 40.78 -16.39
N ASN A 5 39.61 41.29 -15.20
CA ASN A 5 40.08 40.76 -13.91
C ASN A 5 39.10 41.15 -12.79
N SER A 6 37.87 40.62 -12.88
CA SER A 6 36.95 40.54 -11.74
C SER A 6 37.14 39.18 -11.08
N PHE A 7 38.13 39.06 -10.19
CA PHE A 7 38.38 37.86 -9.38
C PHE A 7 38.47 38.14 -7.86
N ALA A 8 37.96 39.30 -7.41
CA ALA A 8 38.07 39.70 -6.00
C ALA A 8 36.74 40.22 -5.42
N ALA A 9 35.60 39.73 -5.89
CA ALA A 9 34.29 40.08 -5.35
C ALA A 9 33.36 38.87 -5.31
N MET A 10 33.71 37.88 -4.48
CA MET A 10 32.77 36.83 -4.04
C MET A 10 33.29 36.20 -2.73
N ILE A 11 33.56 37.03 -1.73
CA ILE A 11 33.68 36.60 -0.33
C ILE A 11 32.74 37.49 0.50
N ALA A 12 31.47 37.50 0.12
CA ALA A 12 30.38 37.98 0.95
C ALA A 12 29.08 37.44 0.35
N CYS A 13 28.22 36.89 1.20
CA CYS A 13 26.90 36.35 0.88
C CYS A 13 26.88 35.02 0.12
N SER A 14 27.04 33.91 0.84
CA SER A 14 26.05 32.83 0.71
C SER A 14 26.15 31.77 1.82
N ILE A 15 25.13 31.79 2.67
CA ILE A 15 24.43 30.62 3.17
C ILE A 15 25.21 29.80 4.22
N SER A 16 24.98 30.17 5.48
CA SER A 16 24.84 29.25 6.59
C SER A 16 23.84 28.14 6.21
N PHE A 17 24.34 27.06 5.63
CA PHE A 17 23.58 25.82 5.49
C PHE A 17 23.52 25.18 6.87
N ASN A 18 22.42 25.42 7.57
CA ASN A 18 21.90 24.44 8.52
C ASN A 18 21.55 23.19 7.68
N ILE A 19 22.53 22.33 7.44
CA ILE A 19 22.26 21.04 6.84
C ILE A 19 21.67 20.14 7.91
N CYS A 20 20.37 20.32 8.11
CA CYS A 20 19.54 19.35 8.80
C CYS A 20 19.37 18.17 7.82
N TYR A 21 20.41 17.34 7.69
CA TYR A 21 20.25 16.00 7.15
C TYR A 21 19.36 15.26 8.16
N ALA A 22 18.06 15.17 7.87
CA ALA A 22 17.28 14.09 8.43
C ALA A 22 18.03 12.79 8.08
N LYS A 23 18.32 11.95 9.07
CA LYS A 23 18.89 10.61 8.88
C LYS A 23 18.18 9.95 7.69
N GLU A 24 18.84 9.89 6.55
CA GLU A 24 18.32 9.19 5.38
C GLU A 24 18.30 7.71 5.74
N ASN A 25 17.11 7.13 5.72
CA ASN A 25 16.93 5.72 6.05
C ASN A 25 17.46 4.91 4.85
N SER A 26 18.61 4.26 5.03
CA SER A 26 19.35 3.57 3.96
C SER A 26 18.53 2.49 3.25
N GLU A 27 17.49 1.97 3.91
CA GLU A 27 16.56 0.98 3.36
C GLU A 27 15.71 1.48 2.17
N TRP A 28 15.73 2.79 1.89
CA TRP A 28 15.02 3.43 0.77
C TRP A 28 15.93 3.95 -0.34
N ASN A 29 17.25 3.78 -0.20
CA ASN A 29 18.27 4.35 -1.09
C ASN A 29 18.78 3.39 -2.18
N ASP A 30 18.23 2.17 -2.29
CA ASP A 30 18.65 1.26 -3.34
C ASP A 30 17.92 1.52 -4.65
N TYR A 31 18.68 2.22 -5.50
CA TYR A 31 18.77 2.23 -6.98
C TYR A 31 18.83 3.66 -7.49
N LEU A 32 19.96 4.33 -7.22
CA LEU A 32 20.52 5.31 -8.16
C LEU A 32 20.79 4.58 -9.48
N GLN A 33 19.79 4.55 -10.36
CA GLN A 33 20.03 4.38 -11.78
C GLN A 33 19.12 5.32 -12.56
N ASP A 34 19.77 6.29 -13.19
CA ASP A 34 19.14 7.28 -14.05
C ASP A 34 18.41 6.59 -15.20
N SER A 35 17.08 6.69 -15.19
CA SER A 35 16.28 6.53 -16.38
C SER A 35 15.16 7.55 -16.35
N THR A 36 15.24 8.53 -17.24
CA THR A 36 14.19 9.51 -17.51
C THR A 36 12.92 8.74 -17.90
N GLN A 37 11.85 8.82 -17.10
CA GLN A 37 10.59 8.17 -17.45
C GLN A 37 9.38 9.07 -17.19
N ILE A 38 8.54 9.15 -18.21
CA ILE A 38 7.42 10.08 -18.36
C ILE A 38 6.14 9.22 -18.19
N ASN A 39 5.56 9.20 -16.99
CA ASN A 39 4.14 8.87 -16.69
C ASN A 39 3.72 7.52 -16.05
N SER A 40 4.58 6.53 -15.77
CA SER A 40 4.15 5.33 -15.01
C SER A 40 5.04 5.02 -13.81
N PRO A 41 4.47 4.68 -12.63
CA PRO A 41 5.25 4.30 -11.47
C PRO A 41 6.10 3.04 -11.72
N ILE A 42 7.32 3.02 -11.20
CA ILE A 42 8.27 1.91 -11.37
C ILE A 42 8.02 0.87 -10.26
N GLU A 43 7.89 -0.41 -10.64
CA GLU A 43 7.81 -1.55 -9.72
C GLU A 43 9.17 -2.26 -9.61
N TYR A 44 9.64 -2.53 -8.40
CA TYR A 44 10.83 -3.35 -8.14
C TYR A 44 10.41 -4.65 -7.45
N ILE A 45 11.00 -5.79 -7.86
CA ILE A 45 10.43 -7.12 -7.60
C ILE A 45 11.31 -7.93 -6.64
N ASP A 46 10.84 -8.07 -5.40
CA ASP A 46 10.82 -9.35 -4.70
C ASP A 46 9.40 -9.55 -4.12
N SER A 47 8.97 -10.80 -3.88
CA SER A 47 7.62 -11.16 -3.43
C SER A 47 7.10 -10.41 -2.19
N TYR A 48 7.97 -9.85 -1.35
CA TYR A 48 7.64 -9.18 -0.09
C TYR A 48 8.37 -7.85 0.16
N ASN A 49 9.20 -7.39 -0.78
CA ASN A 49 9.78 -6.04 -0.81
C ASN A 49 9.39 -5.27 -2.08
N LYS A 50 8.23 -5.60 -2.66
CA LYS A 50 7.69 -4.85 -3.79
C LYS A 50 7.47 -3.39 -3.38
N TYR A 51 8.09 -2.46 -4.10
CA TYR A 51 7.82 -1.04 -3.92
C TYR A 51 7.50 -0.37 -5.25
N THR A 52 6.70 0.69 -5.13
CA THR A 52 6.28 1.55 -6.22
C THR A 52 6.77 2.96 -5.95
N VAL A 53 7.56 3.50 -6.88
CA VAL A 53 8.00 4.90 -6.84
C VAL A 53 7.03 5.74 -7.65
N VAL A 54 6.26 6.60 -6.98
CA VAL A 54 5.36 7.55 -7.65
C VAL A 54 6.15 8.80 -8.05
N ASN A 55 7.00 9.28 -7.15
CA ASN A 55 7.99 10.35 -7.39
C ASN A 55 9.09 10.30 -6.31
N PRO A 56 10.15 11.13 -6.37
CA PRO A 56 11.25 11.08 -5.38
C PRO A 56 10.82 11.24 -3.91
N ASN A 57 9.70 11.92 -3.67
CA ASN A 57 9.15 12.21 -2.35
C ASN A 57 7.92 11.35 -2.01
N LEU A 58 7.55 10.39 -2.86
CA LEU A 58 6.40 9.51 -2.67
C LEU A 58 6.73 8.10 -3.16
N LYS A 59 6.98 7.20 -2.21
CA LYS A 59 7.25 5.79 -2.45
C LYS A 59 6.34 4.95 -1.55
N ILE A 60 5.82 3.84 -2.07
CA ILE A 60 5.02 2.88 -1.29
C ILE A 60 5.71 1.54 -1.36
N LYS A 61 5.89 0.87 -0.22
CA LYS A 61 6.60 -0.40 -0.11
C LYS A 61 5.78 -1.40 0.69
N LEU A 62 5.61 -2.61 0.15
CA LEU A 62 5.29 -3.79 0.92
C LEU A 62 6.54 -4.21 1.69
N VAL A 63 6.42 -4.40 2.99
CA VAL A 63 7.56 -4.66 3.89
C VAL A 63 7.38 -6.00 4.59
N ASP A 64 8.43 -6.82 4.53
CA ASP A 64 8.60 -8.00 5.37
C ASP A 64 9.16 -7.61 6.74
N PHE A 65 8.38 -7.79 7.81
CA PHE A 65 8.83 -7.55 9.18
C PHE A 65 9.36 -8.84 9.85
N GLY A 66 9.56 -9.90 9.09
CA GLY A 66 10.07 -11.17 9.53
C GLY A 66 9.00 -12.12 10.04
N ASN A 67 9.45 -13.24 10.62
CA ASN A 67 8.57 -14.31 11.07
C ASN A 67 8.38 -14.31 12.59
N ILE A 68 7.19 -14.70 13.03
CA ILE A 68 6.88 -14.93 14.43
C ILE A 68 6.47 -16.38 14.66
N ASN A 69 7.00 -16.99 15.71
CA ASN A 69 6.63 -18.34 16.12
C ASN A 69 5.48 -18.29 17.12
N LYS A 70 4.52 -19.21 16.96
CA LYS A 70 3.33 -19.35 17.81
C LYS A 70 3.14 -20.79 18.22
N THR A 71 2.42 -20.98 19.32
CA THR A 71 2.02 -22.29 19.82
C THR A 71 0.58 -22.23 20.26
N LYS A 72 -0.25 -23.16 19.76
CA LYS A 72 -1.67 -23.28 20.14
C LYS A 72 -2.00 -24.76 20.31
N LYS A 73 -2.43 -25.17 21.51
CA LYS A 73 -2.79 -26.56 21.83
C LYS A 73 -1.76 -27.56 21.28
N GLU A 74 -0.49 -27.38 21.68
CA GLU A 74 0.67 -28.20 21.29
C GLU A 74 1.14 -28.08 19.82
N ILE A 75 0.36 -27.47 18.93
CA ILE A 75 0.77 -27.22 17.55
C ILE A 75 1.67 -25.98 17.51
N LYS A 76 2.91 -26.17 17.05
CA LYS A 76 3.86 -25.08 16.76
C LYS A 76 3.73 -24.67 15.30
N TYR A 77 3.59 -23.37 15.05
CA TYR A 77 3.48 -22.82 13.70
C TYR A 77 4.11 -21.43 13.63
N SER A 78 4.46 -21.01 12.42
CA SER A 78 5.05 -19.70 12.17
C SER A 78 4.10 -18.86 11.32
N LEU A 79 4.01 -17.58 11.67
CA LEU A 79 3.32 -16.57 10.87
C LEU A 79 4.37 -15.60 10.33
N LYS A 80 4.15 -15.14 9.10
CA LYS A 80 4.92 -14.06 8.50
C LYS A 80 4.27 -12.72 8.84
N LYS A 81 5.05 -11.79 9.38
CA LYS A 81 4.61 -10.42 9.69
C LYS A 81 4.97 -9.53 8.51
N TYR A 82 4.00 -8.77 8.01
CA TYR A 82 4.22 -7.88 6.89
C TYR A 82 3.39 -6.60 7.05
N GLY A 83 3.61 -5.62 6.20
CA GLY A 83 2.74 -4.45 6.14
C GLY A 83 3.10 -3.51 5.00
N VAL A 84 2.49 -2.33 4.98
CA VAL A 84 2.79 -1.31 3.97
C VAL A 84 3.33 -0.06 4.64
N GLN A 85 4.43 0.45 4.09
CA GLN A 85 5.02 1.73 4.43
C GLN A 85 4.91 2.70 3.26
N ILE A 86 4.66 3.97 3.57
CA ILE A 86 4.64 5.06 2.60
C ILE A 86 5.67 6.11 3.01
N LEU A 87 6.68 6.33 2.17
CA LEU A 87 7.45 7.57 2.20
C LEU A 87 6.57 8.69 1.67
N ASN A 88 6.20 9.65 2.53
CA ASN A 88 5.52 10.87 2.14
C ASN A 88 6.37 12.08 2.53
N ARG A 89 6.92 12.76 1.53
CA ARG A 89 7.90 13.85 1.67
C ARG A 89 9.19 13.32 2.33
N LYS A 90 9.41 13.66 3.60
CA LYS A 90 10.64 13.34 4.34
C LYS A 90 10.42 12.31 5.45
N ALA A 91 9.21 11.75 5.55
CA ALA A 91 8.85 10.83 6.62
C ALA A 91 8.23 9.56 6.04
N VAL A 92 8.58 8.43 6.64
CA VAL A 92 7.98 7.14 6.36
C VAL A 92 6.83 6.91 7.34
N TYR A 93 5.70 6.44 6.83
CA TYR A 93 4.50 6.14 7.62
C TYR A 93 4.13 4.66 7.45
N ASN A 94 3.93 3.96 8.56
CA ASN A 94 3.30 2.66 8.60
C ASN A 94 1.78 2.83 8.41
N ILE A 95 1.25 2.19 7.38
CA ILE A 95 -0.19 2.18 7.11
C ILE A 95 -0.84 1.08 7.93
N PHE A 96 -0.36 -0.15 7.79
CA PHE A 96 -0.81 -1.26 8.60
C PHE A 96 0.33 -2.27 8.77
N GLU A 97 0.18 -3.11 9.79
CA GLU A 97 0.97 -4.33 9.97
C GLU A 97 0.01 -5.50 10.18
N SER A 98 0.19 -6.57 9.41
CA SER A 98 -0.64 -7.77 9.45
C SER A 98 0.24 -9.03 9.57
N LYS A 99 -0.42 -10.19 9.71
CA LYS A 99 0.20 -11.49 9.84
C LYS A 99 -0.53 -12.51 8.98
N VAL A 100 0.21 -13.25 8.18
CA VAL A 100 -0.30 -14.37 7.38
C VAL A 100 0.42 -15.67 7.74
N PRO A 101 -0.18 -16.85 7.49
CA PRO A 101 0.54 -18.11 7.57
C PRO A 101 1.83 -18.08 6.75
N LEU A 102 2.86 -18.83 7.16
CA LEU A 102 4.13 -18.87 6.42
C LEU A 102 3.94 -19.34 4.96
N LYS A 103 2.96 -20.20 4.71
CA LYS A 103 2.56 -20.67 3.38
C LYS A 103 1.51 -19.74 2.74
N SER A 104 1.83 -18.46 2.66
CA SER A 104 0.95 -17.47 2.04
C SER A 104 1.71 -16.61 1.04
N ASP A 105 0.98 -16.15 0.03
CA ASP A 105 1.44 -15.16 -0.93
C ASP A 105 0.73 -13.83 -0.67
N VAL A 106 1.47 -12.72 -0.70
CA VAL A 106 0.92 -11.38 -0.49
C VAL A 106 1.28 -10.52 -1.69
N ASP A 107 0.26 -10.10 -2.42
CA ASP A 107 0.41 -9.26 -3.61
C ASP A 107 0.06 -7.80 -3.31
N PHE A 108 0.92 -6.89 -3.77
CA PHE A 108 0.72 -5.45 -3.71
C PHE A 108 0.52 -4.89 -5.12
N THR A 109 -0.46 -3.99 -5.27
CA THR A 109 -0.72 -3.28 -6.53
C THR A 109 -1.11 -1.84 -6.27
N LEU A 110 -0.42 -0.87 -6.88
CA LEU A 110 -0.89 0.51 -6.91
C LEU A 110 -2.10 0.63 -7.84
N LEU A 111 -3.19 1.19 -7.34
CA LEU A 111 -4.44 1.35 -8.09
C LEU A 111 -4.56 2.75 -8.70
N TYR A 112 -4.11 3.77 -7.96
CA TYR A 112 -4.29 5.16 -8.34
C TYR A 112 -3.38 6.08 -7.53
N ASN A 113 -3.00 7.21 -8.11
CA ASN A 113 -2.38 8.30 -7.38
C ASN A 113 -2.73 9.65 -8.00
N ASP A 114 -2.89 10.65 -7.15
CA ASP A 114 -2.94 12.06 -7.52
C ASP A 114 -2.22 12.92 -6.48
N LYS A 115 -2.50 14.23 -6.47
CA LYS A 115 -1.90 15.18 -5.51
C LYS A 115 -2.40 15.04 -4.07
N ASN A 116 -3.55 14.41 -3.85
CA ASN A 116 -4.22 14.30 -2.56
C ASN A 116 -4.16 12.88 -2.00
N ILE A 117 -4.29 11.86 -2.85
CA ILE A 117 -4.46 10.47 -2.45
C ILE A 117 -3.54 9.54 -3.24
N VAL A 118 -3.05 8.52 -2.54
CA VAL A 118 -2.52 7.30 -3.13
C VAL A 118 -3.45 6.16 -2.74
N ALA A 119 -3.78 5.28 -3.69
CA ALA A 119 -4.57 4.10 -3.44
C ALA A 119 -3.87 2.85 -3.95
N PHE A 120 -3.92 1.79 -3.17
CA PHE A 120 -3.29 0.52 -3.47
C PHE A 120 -4.11 -0.64 -2.92
N ARG A 121 -3.87 -1.83 -3.44
CA ARG A 121 -4.53 -3.07 -3.05
C ARG A 121 -3.51 -4.02 -2.46
N ILE A 122 -3.94 -4.75 -1.44
CA ILE A 122 -3.27 -5.94 -0.93
C ILE A 122 -4.18 -7.15 -1.16
N ARG A 123 -3.60 -8.24 -1.65
CA ARG A 123 -4.25 -9.54 -1.72
C ARG A 123 -3.44 -10.53 -0.92
N GLU A 124 -4.09 -11.30 -0.06
CA GLU A 124 -3.45 -12.41 0.65
C GLU A 124 -4.05 -13.72 0.14
N ASN A 125 -3.21 -14.64 -0.29
CA ASN A 125 -3.59 -16.00 -0.63
C ASN A 125 -2.91 -16.95 0.35
N SER A 126 -3.65 -17.33 1.39
CA SER A 126 -3.13 -18.02 2.56
C SER A 126 -3.49 -19.50 2.56
N ASN A 127 -2.53 -20.35 2.91
CA ASN A 127 -2.78 -21.75 3.26
C ASN A 127 -2.64 -21.94 4.76
N ILE A 128 -3.74 -22.27 5.44
CA ILE A 128 -3.82 -22.47 6.88
C ILE A 128 -3.73 -23.98 7.13
N ASP A 129 -2.58 -24.46 7.61
CA ASP A 129 -2.32 -25.90 7.82
C ASP A 129 -1.98 -26.28 9.27
N TYR A 130 -2.06 -25.32 10.19
CA TYR A 130 -1.84 -25.51 11.63
C TYR A 130 -3.14 -25.78 12.42
N VAL A 131 -4.18 -26.21 11.71
CA VAL A 131 -5.49 -26.59 12.26
C VAL A 131 -5.83 -28.02 11.85
N LYS A 132 -6.85 -28.62 12.49
CA LYS A 132 -7.24 -30.02 12.23
C LYS A 132 -7.63 -30.26 10.76
N GLU A 133 -8.34 -29.30 10.17
CA GLU A 133 -8.81 -29.35 8.78
C GLU A 133 -8.20 -28.16 8.03
N PRO A 134 -7.07 -28.36 7.32
CA PRO A 134 -6.42 -27.30 6.57
C PRO A 134 -7.30 -26.70 5.48
N TYR A 135 -7.26 -25.38 5.34
CA TYR A 135 -8.07 -24.64 4.37
C TYR A 135 -7.27 -23.50 3.74
N LYS A 136 -7.79 -22.98 2.62
CA LYS A 136 -7.28 -21.76 2.01
C LYS A 136 -8.14 -20.57 2.38
N ASN A 137 -7.50 -19.41 2.47
CA ASN A 137 -8.18 -18.14 2.64
C ASN A 137 -7.65 -17.16 1.59
N PHE A 138 -8.56 -16.45 0.93
CA PHE A 138 -8.24 -15.38 0.01
C PHE A 138 -8.84 -14.08 0.53
N THR A 139 -7.99 -13.10 0.81
CA THR A 139 -8.40 -11.75 1.17
C THR A 139 -7.98 -10.76 0.09
N ALA A 140 -8.77 -9.70 -0.07
CA ALA A 140 -8.38 -8.55 -0.85
C ALA A 140 -8.92 -7.29 -0.18
N ASN A 141 -8.04 -6.34 0.13
CA ASN A 141 -8.39 -5.05 0.72
C ASN A 141 -7.78 -3.92 -0.10
N ALA A 142 -8.53 -2.83 -0.25
CA ALA A 142 -8.06 -1.61 -0.89
C ALA A 142 -7.81 -0.55 0.17
N TYR A 143 -6.66 0.10 0.11
CA TYR A 143 -6.24 1.15 1.02
C TYR A 143 -6.15 2.47 0.28
N PHE A 144 -6.61 3.54 0.93
CA PHE A 144 -6.59 4.88 0.37
C PHE A 144 -5.93 5.79 1.39
N TYR A 145 -4.76 6.32 1.03
CA TYR A 145 -3.92 7.15 1.88
C TYR A 145 -4.03 8.61 1.48
N ASN A 146 -4.36 9.49 2.41
CA ASN A 146 -4.38 10.93 2.22
C ASN A 146 -2.96 11.51 2.44
N LEU A 147 -2.38 12.04 1.38
CA LEU A 147 -1.02 12.60 1.33
C LEU A 147 -0.88 13.91 2.12
N ILE A 148 -1.98 14.57 2.48
CA ILE A 148 -2.01 15.84 3.20
C ILE A 148 -2.08 15.58 4.71
N ASN A 149 -3.02 14.74 5.12
CA ASN A 149 -3.37 14.50 6.52
C ASN A 149 -2.66 13.30 7.13
N ASN A 150 -1.97 12.48 6.32
CA ASN A 150 -1.32 11.24 6.73
C ASN A 150 -2.28 10.30 7.48
N ASN A 151 -3.51 10.23 7.00
CA ASN A 151 -4.51 9.26 7.44
C ASN A 151 -4.92 8.39 6.25
N PHE A 152 -5.56 7.27 6.53
CA PHE A 152 -5.99 6.34 5.50
C PHE A 152 -7.33 5.72 5.86
N ILE A 153 -7.96 5.10 4.86
CA ILE A 153 -9.07 4.18 5.04
C ILE A 153 -8.70 2.83 4.45
N GLU A 154 -9.29 1.79 5.00
CA GLU A 154 -9.29 0.44 4.46
C GLU A 154 -10.71 0.11 3.98
N VAL A 155 -10.81 -0.40 2.77
CA VAL A 155 -12.05 -0.95 2.22
C VAL A 155 -11.87 -2.47 2.19
N PRO A 156 -12.56 -3.23 3.06
CA PRO A 156 -12.47 -4.68 3.08
C PRO A 156 -13.24 -5.25 1.89
N VAL A 157 -12.55 -5.63 0.82
CA VAL A 157 -13.22 -5.97 -0.46
C VAL A 157 -13.69 -7.42 -0.43
N LEU A 158 -12.83 -8.34 -0.02
CA LEU A 158 -13.11 -9.76 -0.01
C LEU A 158 -12.40 -10.46 1.14
N ASN A 159 -13.11 -11.37 1.79
CA ASN A 159 -12.55 -12.38 2.68
C ASN A 159 -13.29 -13.70 2.41
N SER A 160 -12.59 -14.67 1.80
CA SER A 160 -13.19 -15.92 1.34
C SER A 160 -12.37 -17.10 1.83
N ASP A 161 -12.98 -17.91 2.69
CA ASP A 161 -12.44 -19.20 3.10
C ASP A 161 -12.89 -20.30 2.12
N SER A 162 -11.99 -21.23 1.83
CA SER A 162 -12.35 -22.42 1.07
C SER A 162 -13.15 -23.38 1.93
N GLU A 163 -14.23 -23.92 1.37
CA GLU A 163 -14.92 -25.06 1.98
C GLU A 163 -14.12 -26.35 1.78
N ASP A 164 -14.24 -27.24 2.76
CA ASP A 164 -13.49 -28.49 2.86
C ASP A 164 -13.41 -29.24 1.51
N LYS A 165 -12.20 -29.75 1.23
CA LYS A 165 -11.80 -30.54 0.05
C LYS A 165 -11.67 -29.78 -1.27
N SER A 166 -12.39 -28.68 -1.51
CA SER A 166 -12.33 -27.97 -2.80
C SER A 166 -11.08 -27.08 -2.95
N LYS A 167 -10.54 -26.54 -1.83
CA LYS A 167 -9.48 -25.51 -1.81
C LYS A 167 -9.77 -24.29 -2.71
N SER A 168 -11.03 -24.07 -3.07
CA SER A 168 -11.48 -22.97 -3.93
C SER A 168 -12.02 -21.83 -3.08
N THR A 169 -11.66 -20.61 -3.45
CA THR A 169 -12.15 -19.37 -2.82
C THR A 169 -12.75 -18.48 -3.89
N ASP A 170 -13.58 -17.53 -3.49
CA ASP A 170 -13.97 -16.43 -4.35
C ASP A 170 -12.72 -15.63 -4.75
N ILE A 171 -12.76 -14.95 -5.89
CA ILE A 171 -11.61 -14.20 -6.42
C ILE A 171 -11.99 -12.78 -6.78
N LEU A 172 -11.04 -11.86 -6.57
CA LEU A 172 -11.11 -10.52 -7.14
C LEU A 172 -10.74 -10.58 -8.62
N GLN A 173 -11.70 -10.40 -9.52
CA GLN A 173 -11.46 -10.40 -10.97
C GLN A 173 -10.78 -9.11 -11.45
N GLY A 174 -11.04 -8.01 -10.76
CA GLY A 174 -10.46 -6.72 -11.09
C GLY A 174 -11.08 -5.61 -10.26
N ASP A 175 -10.33 -4.53 -10.10
CA ASP A 175 -10.72 -3.35 -9.39
C ASP A 175 -10.03 -2.11 -9.94
N GLN A 176 -10.62 -0.95 -9.67
CA GLN A 176 -10.13 0.33 -10.11
C GLN A 176 -10.61 1.45 -9.20
N LEU A 177 -9.82 2.53 -9.14
CA LEU A 177 -10.21 3.79 -8.55
C LEU A 177 -10.27 4.87 -9.62
N THR A 178 -11.33 5.66 -9.60
CA THR A 178 -11.48 6.85 -10.46
C THR A 178 -11.81 8.08 -9.62
N TYR A 179 -11.49 9.27 -10.13
CA TYR A 179 -11.80 10.55 -9.49
C TYR A 179 -12.79 11.35 -10.34
N ASP A 180 -13.95 11.69 -9.77
CA ASP A 180 -14.93 12.61 -10.34
C ASP A 180 -14.62 14.03 -9.87
N SER A 181 -13.96 14.80 -10.73
CA SER A 181 -13.56 16.19 -10.44
C SER A 181 -14.74 17.15 -10.28
N LYS A 182 -15.90 16.84 -10.87
CA LYS A 182 -17.10 17.69 -10.75
C LYS A 182 -17.72 17.55 -9.36
N LYS A 183 -17.63 16.35 -8.78
CA LYS A 183 -18.18 16.06 -7.45
C LYS A 183 -17.13 16.12 -6.33
N GLY A 184 -15.84 16.14 -6.67
CA GLY A 184 -14.76 16.04 -5.71
C GLY A 184 -14.75 14.68 -4.99
N GLN A 185 -15.09 13.62 -5.71
CA GLN A 185 -15.33 12.29 -5.15
C GLN A 185 -14.43 11.24 -5.82
N TYR A 186 -13.96 10.31 -5.01
CA TYR A 186 -13.27 9.12 -5.47
C TYR A 186 -14.26 7.96 -5.50
N ILE A 187 -14.23 7.17 -6.56
CA ILE A 187 -15.14 6.05 -6.80
C ILE A 187 -14.30 4.79 -7.01
N TYR A 188 -14.29 3.94 -6.00
CA TYR A 188 -13.70 2.60 -6.05
C TYR A 188 -14.74 1.60 -6.55
N LEU A 189 -14.33 0.75 -7.48
CA LEU A 189 -15.13 -0.33 -8.05
C LEU A 189 -14.32 -1.61 -8.04
N ALA A 190 -14.90 -2.70 -7.55
CA ALA A 190 -14.30 -4.02 -7.53
C ALA A 190 -15.31 -5.07 -7.99
N ASN A 191 -14.83 -6.09 -8.71
CA ASN A 191 -15.65 -7.21 -9.20
C ASN A 191 -15.14 -8.51 -8.59
N ILE A 192 -16.02 -9.20 -7.85
CA ILE A 192 -15.74 -10.46 -7.18
C ILE A 192 -16.48 -11.57 -7.90
N LYS A 193 -15.77 -12.64 -8.28
CA LYS A 193 -16.39 -13.84 -8.84
C LYS A 193 -16.51 -14.91 -7.77
N SER A 194 -17.74 -15.35 -7.56
CA SER A 194 -18.05 -16.45 -6.66
C SER A 194 -17.57 -17.77 -7.24
N TYR A 195 -16.81 -18.56 -6.47
CA TYR A 195 -16.38 -19.89 -6.92
C TYR A 195 -17.56 -20.87 -6.99
N LYS A 196 -18.52 -20.76 -6.06
CA LYS A 196 -19.67 -21.66 -5.97
C LYS A 196 -20.65 -21.47 -7.11
N THR A 197 -20.98 -20.21 -7.40
CA THR A 197 -22.05 -19.88 -8.35
C THR A 197 -21.52 -19.44 -9.71
N GLY A 198 -20.22 -19.12 -9.80
CA GLY A 198 -19.61 -18.52 -10.99
C GLY A 198 -20.05 -17.08 -11.27
N LYS A 199 -21.00 -16.54 -10.51
CA LYS A 199 -21.55 -15.19 -10.70
C LYS A 199 -20.57 -14.12 -10.21
N THR A 200 -20.59 -12.97 -10.89
CA THR A 200 -19.81 -11.79 -10.50
C THR A 200 -20.70 -10.81 -9.75
N GLN A 201 -20.22 -10.36 -8.58
CA GLN A 201 -20.80 -9.28 -7.80
C GLN A 201 -19.88 -8.06 -7.84
N SER A 202 -20.45 -6.87 -7.97
CA SER A 202 -19.70 -5.62 -7.93
C SER A 202 -19.84 -4.94 -6.58
N ILE A 203 -18.72 -4.48 -6.03
CA ILE A 203 -18.65 -3.58 -4.89
C ILE A 203 -18.33 -2.19 -5.42
N LYS A 204 -19.05 -1.19 -4.90
CA LYS A 204 -18.79 0.22 -5.17
C LYS A 204 -18.66 0.97 -3.85
N THR A 205 -17.60 1.76 -3.72
CA THR A 205 -17.39 2.64 -2.57
C THR A 205 -17.06 4.04 -3.07
N ILE A 206 -17.72 5.04 -2.51
CA ILE A 206 -17.53 6.46 -2.84
C ILE A 206 -17.10 7.19 -1.57
N PHE A 207 -16.04 7.98 -1.67
CA PHE A 207 -15.55 8.83 -0.58
C PHE A 207 -15.07 10.18 -1.12
N ASN A 208 -14.99 11.18 -0.25
CA ASN A 208 -14.45 12.49 -0.61
C ASN A 208 -12.93 12.56 -0.43
N SER A 209 -12.32 13.71 -0.73
CA SER A 209 -10.89 13.97 -0.54
C SER A 209 -10.37 13.81 0.88
N ASN A 210 -11.24 13.92 1.89
CA ASN A 210 -10.90 13.68 3.30
C ASN A 210 -11.08 12.21 3.70
N LEU A 211 -11.25 11.32 2.73
CA LEU A 211 -11.52 9.89 2.93
C LEU A 211 -12.82 9.58 3.70
N LYS A 212 -13.73 10.56 3.83
CA LYS A 212 -15.04 10.31 4.43
C LYS A 212 -15.88 9.48 3.46
N CYS A 213 -16.31 8.30 3.89
CA CYS A 213 -17.24 7.47 3.12
C CYS A 213 -18.57 8.21 2.91
N ILE A 214 -19.01 8.25 1.65
CA ILE A 214 -20.29 8.83 1.22
C ILE A 214 -21.29 7.72 0.97
N SER A 215 -20.86 6.64 0.31
CA SER A 215 -21.65 5.43 0.11
C SER A 215 -20.75 4.23 -0.12
N SER A 216 -21.23 3.04 0.25
CA SER A 216 -20.52 1.79 0.02
C SER A 216 -21.53 0.65 -0.14
N THR A 217 -21.30 -0.25 -1.09
CA THR A 217 -22.09 -1.49 -1.23
C THR A 217 -22.01 -2.34 0.05
N LEU A 218 -20.90 -2.28 0.79
CA LEU A 218 -20.67 -3.01 2.04
C LEU A 218 -21.01 -2.19 3.30
N GLY A 219 -21.71 -1.07 3.15
CA GLY A 219 -21.95 -0.12 4.24
C GLY A 219 -20.74 0.78 4.53
N CYS A 220 -20.98 2.01 4.97
CA CYS A 220 -19.91 2.96 5.33
C CYS A 220 -19.40 2.74 6.76
N GLU A 221 -20.19 2.08 7.61
CA GLU A 221 -19.86 1.70 8.98
C GLU A 221 -18.66 0.75 9.07
N THR A 222 -18.34 0.04 7.98
CA THR A 222 -17.18 -0.83 7.86
C THR A 222 -15.89 -0.09 7.48
N ILE A 223 -15.98 1.22 7.16
CA ILE A 223 -14.87 2.03 6.66
C ILE A 223 -14.58 3.17 7.65
N GLY A 224 -13.52 2.99 8.43
CA GLY A 224 -13.04 3.99 9.38
C GLY A 224 -11.78 4.71 8.88
N VAL A 225 -11.70 6.02 9.15
CA VAL A 225 -10.45 6.78 8.93
C VAL A 225 -9.49 6.51 10.08
N LEU A 226 -8.31 6.01 9.75
CA LEU A 226 -7.24 5.66 10.68
C LEU A 226 -6.03 6.57 10.48
N PRO A 227 -5.34 6.98 11.54
CA PRO A 227 -4.08 7.72 11.40
C PRO A 227 -2.97 6.76 10.95
N ALA A 228 -2.13 7.22 10.01
CA ALA A 228 -0.89 6.51 9.73
C ALA A 228 0.15 6.87 10.80
N THR A 229 0.93 5.88 11.24
CA THR A 229 1.92 6.09 12.29
C THR A 229 3.28 6.31 11.66
N LYS A 230 4.03 7.31 12.12
CA LYS A 230 5.38 7.55 11.61
C LYS A 230 6.27 6.35 11.96
N ALA A 231 6.97 5.79 10.99
CA ALA A 231 7.97 4.76 11.23
C ALA A 231 9.16 5.37 11.99
N ASN A 232 9.66 4.64 12.99
CA ASN A 232 10.79 5.06 13.83
C ASN A 232 12.12 4.88 13.12
#